data_AF-A0A2G9UM26-F1
#
_entry.id   AF-A0A2G9UM26-F1
#
_cell.length_a   1.000
_cell.length_b   1.000
_cell.length_c   1.000
_cell.angle_alpha   90.00
_cell.angle_beta   90.00
_cell.angle_gamma   90.00
#
_symmetry.space_group_name_H-M   'P 1'
#
loop_
_entity.id
_entity.type
_entity.pdbx_description
1 polymer ?
#
loop_
_entity_poly.entity_id
_entity_poly.type
_entity_poly.pdbx_seq_one_letter_code
_entity_poly.pdbx_strand_id
1 'polypeptide(L)'
;IPRNANHPWISLHKENDVLDILVVFDVLVHIDPINSSEVTEQVLAHVCRTLGNRHVYLEVTLLKPNMVTPCVDCPIKAGHEESGLATVTALRQGVPAVVPSTTFLSGGEFEVDATI
;
A
#
# COMPACT_ATOMS: atom_id res chain seq x y z
N ILE A 1 -12.64 -16.98 -10.84
CA ILE A 1 -11.46 -16.15 -11.20
C ILE A 1 -11.80 -15.37 -12.46
N PRO A 2 -11.94 -14.03 -12.42
CA PRO A 2 -12.16 -13.27 -13.64
C PRO A 2 -10.91 -13.35 -14.52
N ARG A 3 -11.10 -13.54 -15.83
CA ARG A 3 -10.07 -13.91 -16.83
C ARG A 3 -9.09 -12.78 -17.20
N ASN A 4 -8.99 -11.71 -16.41
CA ASN A 4 -8.27 -10.49 -16.79
C ASN A 4 -7.70 -9.76 -15.57
N ALA A 5 -6.62 -10.27 -14.97
CA ALA A 5 -5.84 -9.56 -13.97
C ALA A 5 -4.44 -9.17 -14.47
N ASN A 6 -4.22 -9.14 -15.79
CA ASN A 6 -2.93 -8.78 -16.41
C ASN A 6 -2.73 -7.25 -16.49
N HIS A 7 -3.00 -6.54 -15.41
CA HIS A 7 -2.69 -5.11 -15.30
C HIS A 7 -1.26 -4.95 -14.76
N PRO A 8 -0.43 -4.02 -15.25
CA PRO A 8 0.99 -3.92 -14.86
C PRO A 8 1.28 -3.76 -13.36
N TRP A 9 0.26 -3.40 -12.57
CA TRP A 9 0.35 -3.20 -11.11
C TRP A 9 -0.32 -4.31 -10.28
N ILE A 10 -0.86 -5.34 -10.95
CA ILE A 10 -1.54 -6.46 -10.31
C ILE A 10 -0.78 -7.72 -10.70
N SER A 11 -0.10 -8.34 -9.73
CA SER A 11 0.51 -9.65 -9.92
C SER A 11 -0.34 -10.70 -9.25
N LEU A 12 -0.83 -11.67 -10.03
CA LEU A 12 -1.46 -12.87 -9.48
C LEU A 12 -0.34 -13.83 -9.06
N HIS A 13 -0.18 -14.04 -7.76
CA HIS A 13 0.65 -15.13 -7.24
C HIS A 13 -0.27 -16.23 -6.72
N LYS A 14 -0.04 -17.46 -7.19
CA LYS A 14 -0.67 -18.66 -6.61
C LYS A 14 0.43 -19.46 -5.93
N GLU A 15 0.48 -19.42 -4.61
CA GLU A 15 1.38 -20.23 -3.81
C GLU A 15 0.56 -21.01 -2.76
N ASN A 16 0.72 -22.33 -2.73
CA ASN A 16 0.03 -23.23 -1.79
C ASN A 16 -1.51 -23.13 -1.75
N ASP A 17 -2.17 -23.08 -2.92
CA ASP A 17 -3.63 -22.96 -3.08
C ASP A 17 -4.28 -21.68 -2.52
N VAL A 18 -3.48 -20.73 -2.03
CA VAL A 18 -3.91 -19.36 -1.74
C VAL A 18 -3.66 -18.53 -3.00
N LEU A 19 -4.70 -17.86 -3.49
CA LEU A 19 -4.57 -16.90 -4.58
C LEU A 19 -4.29 -15.54 -3.94
N ASP A 20 -3.01 -15.17 -3.85
CA ASP A 20 -2.61 -13.85 -3.39
C ASP A 20 -2.64 -12.90 -4.59
N ILE A 21 -3.64 -12.03 -4.61
CA ILE A 21 -3.62 -10.87 -5.50
C ILE A 21 -2.69 -9.87 -4.83
N LEU A 22 -1.40 -9.95 -5.18
CA LEU A 22 -0.40 -9.03 -4.68
C LEU A 22 -0.52 -7.72 -5.43
N VAL A 23 -0.95 -6.71 -4.68
CA VAL A 23 -1.13 -5.37 -5.19
C VAL A 23 0.03 -4.52 -4.69
N VAL A 24 0.99 -4.30 -5.58
CA VAL A 24 2.19 -3.52 -5.31
C VAL A 24 1.93 -2.10 -5.78
N PHE A 25 1.88 -1.16 -4.84
CA PHE A 25 1.82 0.25 -5.16
C PHE A 25 2.94 0.97 -4.42
N ASP A 26 3.83 1.54 -5.23
CA ASP A 26 4.78 2.53 -4.77
C ASP A 26 4.14 3.91 -4.95
N VAL A 27 3.73 4.53 -3.85
CA VAL A 27 3.28 5.92 -3.85
C VAL A 27 4.45 6.79 -3.39
N LEU A 28 5.37 7.06 -4.31
CA LEU A 28 6.54 7.91 -4.07
C LEU A 28 6.10 9.38 -4.09
N VAL A 29 5.54 9.86 -2.98
CA VAL A 29 5.07 11.24 -2.87
C VAL A 29 6.25 12.17 -2.51
N HIS A 30 6.50 13.17 -3.35
CA HIS A 30 7.58 14.15 -3.21
C HIS A 30 7.27 15.28 -2.20
N ILE A 31 6.54 15.00 -1.11
CA ILE A 31 6.01 16.02 -0.19
C ILE A 31 6.14 15.54 1.28
N ASP A 32 5.93 16.44 2.25
CA ASP A 32 5.88 16.15 3.69
C ASP A 32 4.81 15.08 4.07
N PRO A 33 4.86 14.51 5.29
CA PRO A 33 4.04 13.36 5.70
C PRO A 33 2.53 13.57 5.61
N ILE A 34 2.05 14.80 5.88
CA ILE A 34 0.61 15.11 5.89
C ILE A 34 0.05 14.97 4.48
N ASN A 35 0.67 15.67 3.52
CA ASN A 35 0.27 15.61 2.12
C ASN A 35 0.47 14.20 1.53
N SER A 36 1.52 13.51 1.95
CA SER A 36 1.80 12.13 1.53
C SER A 36 0.73 11.14 2.02
N SER A 37 0.17 11.35 3.22
CA SER A 37 -0.90 10.51 3.75
C SER A 37 -2.20 10.64 2.93
N GLU A 38 -2.58 11.85 2.52
CA GLU A 38 -3.78 12.10 1.70
C GLU A 38 -3.67 11.47 0.31
N VAL A 39 -2.51 11.62 -0.35
CA VAL A 39 -2.28 11.00 -1.66
C VAL A 39 -2.31 9.47 -1.53
N THR A 40 -1.68 8.92 -0.48
CA THR A 40 -1.69 7.48 -0.21
C THR A 40 -3.10 6.96 0.01
N GLU A 41 -3.92 7.66 0.80
CA GLU A 41 -5.33 7.35 0.99
C GLU A 41 -6.09 7.29 -0.35
N GLN A 42 -5.96 8.33 -1.17
CA GLN A 42 -6.67 8.43 -2.46
C GLN A 42 -6.27 7.30 -3.42
N VAL A 43 -4.97 6.98 -3.47
CA VAL A 43 -4.46 5.89 -4.31
C VAL A 43 -5.01 4.54 -3.82
N LEU A 44 -4.94 4.26 -2.52
CA LEU A 44 -5.46 3.02 -1.93
C LEU A 44 -6.96 2.85 -2.17
N ALA A 45 -7.73 3.92 -1.96
CA ALA A 45 -9.17 3.92 -2.21
C ALA A 45 -9.50 3.66 -3.69
N HIS A 46 -8.78 4.31 -4.60
CA HIS A 46 -8.96 4.11 -6.04
C HIS A 46 -8.63 2.68 -6.47
N VAL A 47 -7.57 2.11 -5.91
CA VAL A 47 -7.13 0.73 -6.15
C VAL A 47 -8.18 -0.26 -5.68
N CYS A 48 -8.59 -0.20 -4.41
CA CYS A 48 -9.60 -1.11 -3.85
C CYS A 48 -10.92 -1.02 -4.62
N ARG A 49 -11.34 0.20 -5.02
CA ARG A 49 -12.52 0.39 -5.88
C ARG A 49 -12.35 -0.26 -7.24
N THR A 50 -11.19 -0.10 -7.87
CA THR A 50 -10.91 -0.67 -9.20
C THR A 50 -10.87 -2.19 -9.17
N LEU A 51 -10.31 -2.77 -8.11
CA LEU A 51 -10.32 -4.21 -7.88
C LEU A 51 -11.76 -4.73 -7.72
N GLY A 52 -12.56 -4.08 -6.87
CA GLY A 52 -13.98 -4.42 -6.70
C GLY A 52 -14.77 -4.34 -8.01
N ASN A 53 -14.56 -3.28 -8.81
CA ASN A 53 -15.18 -3.11 -10.13
C ASN A 53 -14.77 -4.19 -11.14
N ARG A 54 -13.59 -4.79 -10.97
CA ARG A 54 -13.08 -5.89 -11.81
C ARG A 54 -13.44 -7.28 -11.25
N HIS A 55 -14.33 -7.34 -10.27
CA HIS A 55 -14.74 -8.59 -9.60
C HIS A 55 -13.58 -9.34 -8.94
N VAL A 56 -12.60 -8.58 -8.43
CA VAL A 56 -11.58 -9.12 -7.54
C VAL A 56 -12.17 -9.24 -6.13
N TYR A 57 -11.99 -10.41 -5.53
CA TYR A 57 -12.36 -10.69 -4.15
C TYR A 57 -11.32 -10.06 -3.21
N LEU A 58 -11.71 -8.99 -2.52
CA LEU A 58 -10.82 -8.25 -1.62
C LEU A 58 -10.49 -9.06 -0.36
N GLU A 59 -11.35 -10.01 0.02
CA GLU A 59 -11.17 -10.92 1.15
C GLU A 59 -9.99 -11.90 1.00
N VAL A 60 -9.47 -12.03 -0.23
CA VAL A 60 -8.28 -12.83 -0.58
C VAL A 60 -7.21 -11.96 -1.23
N THR A 61 -7.26 -10.66 -1.02
CA THR A 61 -6.27 -9.71 -1.55
C THR A 61 -5.27 -9.33 -0.46
N LEU A 62 -3.99 -9.43 -0.79
CA LEU A 62 -2.90 -8.94 0.06
C LEU A 62 -2.43 -7.59 -0.50
N LEU A 63 -2.52 -6.53 0.31
CA LEU A 63 -1.94 -5.25 -0.06
C LEU A 63 -0.46 -5.21 0.30
N LYS A 64 0.38 -4.71 -0.63
CA LYS A 64 1.80 -4.48 -0.38
C LYS A 64 2.22 -3.04 -0.67
N PRO A 65 1.78 -2.06 0.14
CA PRO A 65 2.12 -0.66 -0.02
C PRO A 65 3.49 -0.33 0.60
N ASN A 66 4.03 0.84 0.28
CA ASN A 66 5.08 1.48 1.05
C ASN A 66 4.52 2.11 2.35
N MET A 67 5.39 2.38 3.32
CA MET A 67 5.06 3.27 4.43
C MET A 67 4.96 4.72 3.92
N VAL A 68 4.17 5.54 4.62
CA VAL A 68 4.09 6.98 4.38
C VAL A 68 5.29 7.64 5.04
N THR A 69 6.37 7.76 4.28
CA THR A 69 7.61 8.42 4.71
C THR A 69 7.92 9.61 3.79
N PRO A 70 8.60 10.65 4.31
CA PRO A 70 9.10 11.71 3.46
C PRO A 70 10.18 11.17 2.52
N CYS A 71 10.30 11.77 1.34
CA CYS A 71 11.32 11.39 0.36
C CYS A 71 12.74 11.34 0.95
N VAL A 72 13.58 10.46 0.42
CA VAL A 72 15.01 10.34 0.79
C VAL A 72 15.72 11.69 0.65
N ASP A 73 15.36 12.49 -0.35
CA ASP A 73 15.92 13.83 -0.59
C ASP A 73 15.15 14.96 0.12
N CYS A 74 14.12 14.64 0.90
CA CYS A 74 13.36 15.65 1.64
C CYS A 74 14.24 16.28 2.73
N PRO A 75 14.37 17.62 2.78
CA PRO A 75 15.14 18.30 3.82
C PRO A 75 14.50 18.18 5.20
N ILE A 76 13.20 17.88 5.24
CA ILE A 76 12.44 17.64 6.47
C ILE A 76 12.27 16.13 6.62
N LYS A 77 12.89 15.58 7.66
CA LYS A 77 12.73 14.18 8.05
C LYS A 77 11.61 14.08 9.07
N ALA A 78 10.74 13.09 8.88
CA ALA A 78 9.70 12.74 9.82
C ALA A 78 10.27 11.75 10.83
N GLY A 79 9.75 11.79 12.06
CA GLY A 79 10.03 10.73 13.02
C GLY A 79 9.36 9.41 12.60
N HIS A 80 9.84 8.28 13.15
CA HIS A 80 9.21 6.97 12.93
C HIS A 80 7.75 6.96 13.40
N GLU A 81 7.45 7.61 14.54
CA GLU A 81 6.09 7.72 15.08
C GLU A 81 5.15 8.50 14.14
N GLU A 82 5.63 9.61 13.57
CA GLU A 82 4.86 10.43 12.63
C GLU A 82 4.58 9.65 11.34
N SER A 83 5.59 8.96 10.82
CA SER A 83 5.46 8.12 9.62
C SER A 83 4.52 6.94 9.86
N GLY A 84 4.61 6.28 11.02
CA GLY A 84 3.72 5.21 11.44
C GLY A 84 2.27 5.69 11.58
N LEU A 85 2.04 6.84 12.21
CA LEU A 85 0.72 7.42 12.37
C LEU A 85 0.11 7.80 11.02
N ALA A 86 0.88 8.46 10.15
CA ALA A 86 0.45 8.83 8.80
C ALA A 86 0.09 7.58 7.98
N THR A 87 0.91 6.54 8.07
CA THR A 87 0.68 5.24 7.39
C THR A 87 -0.61 4.57 7.87
N VAL A 88 -0.78 4.42 9.18
CA VAL A 88 -1.98 3.78 9.75
C VAL A 88 -3.23 4.60 9.45
N THR A 89 -3.13 5.93 9.44
CA THR A 89 -4.25 6.81 9.10
C THR A 89 -4.66 6.63 7.64
N ALA A 90 -3.71 6.67 6.70
CA ALA A 90 -3.99 6.48 5.28
C ALA A 90 -4.59 5.10 4.99
N LEU A 91 -4.09 4.03 5.64
CA LEU A 91 -4.65 2.69 5.52
C LEU A 91 -6.09 2.62 6.04
N ARG A 92 -6.36 3.22 7.21
CA ARG A 92 -7.71 3.22 7.80
C ARG A 92 -8.75 3.93 6.95
N GLN A 93 -8.35 5.00 6.26
CA GLN A 93 -9.27 5.76 5.40
C GLN A 93 -9.37 5.17 3.98
N GLY A 94 -8.26 4.66 3.43
CA GLY A 94 -8.20 4.21 2.03
C GLY A 94 -8.49 2.73 1.81
N VAL A 95 -8.33 1.88 2.83
CA VAL A 95 -8.46 0.42 2.70
C VAL A 95 -9.75 -0.08 3.37
N PRO A 96 -10.66 -0.74 2.62
CA PRO A 96 -11.83 -1.39 3.20
C PRO A 96 -11.44 -2.51 4.19
N ALA A 97 -12.18 -2.62 5.30
CA ALA A 97 -11.93 -3.64 6.33
C ALA A 97 -12.06 -5.10 5.87
N VAL A 98 -12.59 -5.34 4.65
CA VAL A 98 -12.64 -6.68 4.05
C VAL A 98 -11.28 -7.17 3.57
N VAL A 99 -10.32 -6.27 3.36
CA VAL A 99 -8.95 -6.64 3.01
C VAL A 99 -8.26 -7.22 4.27
N PRO A 100 -7.85 -8.51 4.26
CA PRO A 100 -7.43 -9.21 5.47
C PRO A 100 -6.05 -8.78 5.98
N SER A 101 -5.16 -8.32 5.10
CA SER A 101 -3.76 -8.10 5.47
C SER A 101 -3.06 -7.08 4.58
N THR A 102 -2.09 -6.40 5.19
CA THR A 102 -1.17 -5.45 4.55
C THR A 102 0.25 -5.85 4.94
N THR A 103 1.15 -5.96 3.95
CA THR A 103 2.57 -6.28 4.14
C THR A 103 3.39 -5.12 3.60
N PHE A 104 4.25 -4.49 4.39
CA PHE A 104 4.97 -3.31 3.89
C PHE A 104 6.14 -3.70 2.99
N LEU A 105 6.36 -2.89 1.95
CA LEU A 105 7.65 -2.82 1.27
C LEU A 105 8.65 -2.05 2.15
N SER A 106 9.92 -2.47 2.15
CA SER A 106 10.98 -1.72 2.83
C SER A 106 11.43 -0.46 2.09
N GLY A 107 10.93 -0.19 0.88
CA GLY A 107 11.10 1.10 0.18
C GLY A 107 12.54 1.54 -0.12
N GLY A 108 13.56 0.70 0.13
CA GLY A 108 14.97 1.12 0.09
C GLY A 108 15.46 1.78 1.38
N GLU A 109 14.68 1.72 2.46
CA GLU A 109 15.10 2.16 3.80
C GLU A 109 16.20 1.25 4.36
N PHE A 110 16.96 1.77 5.32
CA PHE A 110 17.91 0.96 6.07
C PHE A 110 17.16 -0.12 6.85
N GLU A 111 17.76 -1.29 7.01
CA GLU A 111 17.15 -2.45 7.71
C GLU A 111 16.60 -2.08 9.09
N VAL A 112 17.34 -1.23 9.82
CA VAL A 112 16.93 -0.75 11.15
C VAL A 112 15.69 0.13 11.09
N ASP A 113 15.59 1.03 10.11
CA ASP A 113 14.46 1.94 9.96
C ASP A 113 13.21 1.20 9.47
N ALA A 114 13.38 0.19 8.61
CA ALA A 114 12.28 -0.67 8.17
C ALA A 114 11.69 -1.56 9.28
N THR A 115 12.37 -1.67 10.43
CA THR A 115 11.96 -2.53 11.57
C THR A 115 11.29 -1.75 12.70
N ILE A 116 11.60 -0.46 12.85
CA ILE A 116 11.20 0.40 13.98
C ILE A 116 9.91 1.18 13.65
#